data_AF-A0A6I1F708-F1
#
_entry.id   AF-A0A6I1F708-F1
#
_cell.length_a   1.000
_cell.length_b   1.000
_cell.length_c   1.000
_cell.angle_alpha   90.00
_cell.angle_beta   90.00
_cell.angle_gamma   90.00
#
_symmetry.space_group_name_H-M   'P 1'
#
loop_
_entity.id
_entity.type
_entity.pdbx_description
1 polymer ?
#
loop_
_entity_poly.entity_id
_entity_poly.type
_entity_poly.pdbx_seq_one_letter_code
_entity_poly.pdbx_strand_id
1 'polypeptide(L)'
;MKEYSKLRITEKDENIFKALCDLYKEKDKQTGVGPTEIGIRVGRDAYDASAYCNASLKKLIHFNKIEKIDNGKYVPLEQSCQ
;
A
#
# COMPACT_ATOMS: atom_id res chain seq x y z
N MET A 1 19.91 16.15 7.54
CA MET A 1 18.80 15.27 7.96
C MET A 1 17.50 15.94 7.52
N LYS A 2 16.71 15.34 6.62
CA LYS A 2 15.48 15.98 6.11
C LYS A 2 14.35 15.72 7.11
N GLU A 3 13.82 16.79 7.68
CA GLU A 3 12.65 16.79 8.55
C GLU A 3 11.43 16.20 7.84
N TYR A 4 10.93 15.08 8.34
CA TYR A 4 9.69 14.43 7.89
C TYR A 4 8.47 14.89 8.73
N SER A 5 8.55 16.06 9.38
CA SER A 5 7.61 16.55 10.39
C SER A 5 6.20 16.91 9.89
N LYS A 6 5.85 16.63 8.62
CA LYS A 6 4.50 16.84 8.05
C LYS A 6 4.10 15.77 7.02
N LEU A 7 4.56 14.53 7.15
CA LEU A 7 3.97 13.45 6.36
C LEU A 7 2.53 13.24 6.85
N ARG A 8 1.54 13.81 6.17
CA ARG A 8 0.15 13.36 6.29
C ARG A 8 -0.09 12.30 5.22
N ILE A 9 -0.86 11.28 5.58
CA ILE A 9 -1.49 10.40 4.59
C ILE A 9 -2.36 11.31 3.71
N THR A 10 -2.10 11.30 2.40
CA THR A 10 -2.92 12.03 1.42
C THR A 10 -4.03 11.12 0.89
N GLU A 11 -5.05 11.67 0.24
CA GLU A 11 -6.11 10.87 -0.41
C GLU A 11 -5.55 9.80 -1.36
N LYS A 12 -4.43 10.11 -2.05
CA LYS A 12 -3.70 9.15 -2.86
C LYS A 12 -3.21 7.94 -2.04
N ASP A 13 -2.62 8.22 -0.87
CA ASP A 13 -2.09 7.18 0.02
C ASP A 13 -3.24 6.34 0.61
N GLU A 14 -4.38 6.96 0.94
CA GLU A 14 -5.59 6.26 1.37
C GLU A 14 -6.18 5.38 0.27
N ASN A 15 -6.22 5.85 -0.98
CA ASN A 15 -6.71 5.05 -2.11
C ASN A 15 -5.83 3.82 -2.34
N ILE A 16 -4.51 3.97 -2.24
CA ILE A 16 -3.56 2.84 -2.34
C ILE A 16 -3.78 1.86 -1.19
N PHE A 17 -3.96 2.37 0.02
CA PHE A 17 -4.24 1.54 1.19
C PHE A 17 -5.58 0.79 1.06
N LYS A 18 -6.65 1.47 0.63
CA LYS A 18 -7.95 0.86 0.35
C LYS A 18 -7.84 -0.23 -0.71
N ALA A 19 -7.18 0.06 -1.83
CA ALA A 19 -6.97 -0.92 -2.89
C ALA A 19 -6.20 -2.15 -2.41
N LEU A 20 -5.16 -1.95 -1.60
CA LEU A 20 -4.43 -3.04 -0.97
C LEU A 20 -5.32 -3.85 -0.01
N CYS A 21 -6.14 -3.20 0.82
CA CYS A 21 -7.02 -3.95 1.72
C CYS A 21 -8.13 -4.69 0.97
N ASP A 22 -8.69 -4.10 -0.08
CA ASP A 22 -9.70 -4.74 -0.91
C ASP A 22 -9.14 -6.01 -1.58
N LEU A 23 -7.97 -5.90 -2.21
CA LEU A 23 -7.24 -7.03 -2.79
C LEU A 23 -6.85 -8.07 -1.74
N TYR A 24 -6.49 -7.64 -0.52
CA TYR A 24 -6.15 -8.54 0.57
C TYR A 24 -7.38 -9.32 1.06
N LYS A 25 -8.53 -8.65 1.17
CA LYS A 25 -9.83 -9.27 1.52
C LYS A 25 -10.28 -10.26 0.44
N GLU A 26 -10.13 -9.92 -0.84
CA GLU A 26 -10.44 -10.83 -1.94
C GLU A 26 -9.57 -12.09 -1.93
N LYS A 27 -8.30 -11.97 -1.49
CA LYS A 27 -7.37 -13.10 -1.36
C LYS A 27 -7.43 -13.80 0.01
N ASP A 28 -8.60 -13.75 0.66
CA ASP A 28 -8.89 -14.41 1.94
C ASP A 28 -7.98 -13.98 3.10
N LYS A 29 -7.36 -12.79 3.03
CA LYS A 29 -6.40 -12.28 4.02
C LYS A 29 -5.20 -13.21 4.28
N GLN A 30 -4.89 -14.12 3.36
CA GLN A 30 -3.77 -15.05 3.50
C GLN A 30 -2.62 -14.71 2.54
N THR A 31 -2.91 -13.98 1.46
CA THR A 31 -1.92 -13.67 0.44
C THR A 31 -1.63 -12.18 0.40
N GLY A 32 -0.37 -11.81 0.60
CA GLY A 32 0.09 -10.43 0.39
C GLY A 32 -0.15 -9.96 -1.04
N VAL A 33 -0.27 -8.65 -1.21
CA VAL A 33 -0.60 -7.99 -2.49
C VAL A 33 0.63 -7.33 -3.08
N GLY A 34 0.86 -7.50 -4.38
CA GLY A 34 1.99 -6.89 -5.07
C GLY A 34 1.79 -5.38 -5.32
N PRO A 35 2.88 -4.58 -5.38
CA PRO A 35 2.79 -3.14 -5.64
C PRO A 35 2.15 -2.82 -7.00
N THR A 36 2.38 -3.68 -8.00
CA THR A 36 1.77 -3.57 -9.33
C THR A 36 0.26 -3.81 -9.29
N GLU A 37 -0.20 -4.86 -8.58
CA GLU A 37 -1.64 -5.16 -8.44
C GLU A 37 -2.38 -3.98 -7.79
N ILE A 38 -1.80 -3.40 -6.74
CA ILE A 38 -2.36 -2.25 -6.05
C ILE A 38 -2.46 -1.07 -7.01
N GLY A 39 -1.39 -0.75 -7.74
CA GLY A 39 -1.38 0.37 -8.68
C GLY A 39 -2.40 0.20 -9.81
N ILE A 40 -2.53 -1.00 -10.38
CA ILE A 40 -3.56 -1.32 -11.38
C ILE A 40 -4.96 -1.06 -10.80
N ARG A 41 -5.20 -1.49 -9.55
CA ARG A 41 -6.48 -1.30 -8.88
C ARG A 41 -6.83 0.16 -8.61
N VAL A 42 -5.84 1.01 -8.38
CA VAL A 42 -6.04 2.47 -8.25
C VAL A 42 -6.22 3.15 -9.62
N GLY A 43 -6.27 2.38 -10.72
CA GLY A 43 -6.43 2.91 -12.08
C GLY A 43 -5.13 3.45 -12.69
N ARG A 44 -3.96 2.92 -12.27
CA ARG A 44 -2.66 3.26 -12.87
C ARG A 44 -2.21 2.21 -13.87
N ASP A 45 -1.46 2.69 -14.86
CA ASP A 45 -0.80 1.86 -15.86
C ASP A 45 0.22 0.93 -15.20
N ALA A 46 0.26 -0.35 -15.62
CA ALA A 46 1.09 -1.37 -14.98
C ALA A 46 2.60 -1.02 -15.00
N TYR A 47 3.03 -0.24 -16.00
CA TYR A 47 4.40 0.24 -16.14
C TYR A 47 4.82 1.22 -15.02
N ASP A 48 3.93 2.13 -14.61
CA ASP A 48 4.20 3.13 -13.57
C ASP A 48 3.62 2.76 -12.20
N ALA A 49 2.71 1.78 -12.15
CA ALA A 49 2.02 1.31 -10.95
C ALA A 49 2.99 1.00 -9.81
N SER A 50 4.04 0.21 -10.09
CA SER A 50 5.04 -0.17 -9.08
C SER A 50 5.78 1.03 -8.50
N ALA A 51 6.31 1.92 -9.36
CA ALA A 51 7.05 3.10 -8.92
C ALA A 51 6.15 4.11 -8.16
N TYR A 52 4.93 4.30 -8.64
CA TYR A 52 3.93 5.17 -8.04
C TYR A 52 3.50 4.69 -6.65
N CYS A 53 3.27 3.38 -6.50
CA CYS A 53 2.92 2.77 -5.23
C CYS A 53 4.10 2.72 -4.27
N ASN A 54 5.35 2.56 -4.75
CA ASN A 54 6.52 2.43 -3.89
C ASN A 54 6.68 3.61 -2.91
N ALA A 55 6.43 4.85 -3.37
CA ALA A 55 6.49 6.04 -2.52
C ALA A 55 5.40 6.03 -1.43
N SER A 56 4.17 5.67 -1.80
CA SER A 56 3.02 5.62 -0.89
C SER A 56 3.09 4.42 0.07
N LEU A 57 3.51 3.25 -0.40
CA LEU A 57 3.74 2.05 0.41
C LEU A 57 4.82 2.33 1.47
N LYS A 58 5.94 2.99 1.11
CA LYS A 58 6.95 3.41 2.09
C LYS A 58 6.37 4.33 3.16
N LYS A 59 5.51 5.28 2.80
CA LYS A 59 4.81 6.10 3.79
C LYS A 59 3.90 5.25 4.67
N LEU A 60 3.07 4.40 4.08
CA LEU A 60 2.12 3.55 4.81
C LEU A 60 2.85 2.62 5.80
N ILE A 61 4.01 2.07 5.43
CA ILE A 61 4.88 1.30 6.34
C ILE A 61 5.36 2.17 7.49
N HIS A 62 5.82 3.39 7.18
CA HIS A 62 6.26 4.34 8.21
C HIS A 62 5.14 4.72 9.18
N PHE A 63 3.90 4.84 8.69
CA PHE A 63 2.69 5.06 9.49
C PHE A 63 2.14 3.79 10.17
N ASN A 64 2.83 2.66 10.05
CA ASN A 64 2.37 1.38 10.60
C ASN A 64 0.94 1.01 10.14
N LYS A 65 0.63 1.32 8.87
CA LYS A 65 -0.63 0.96 8.21
C LYS A 65 -0.55 -0.37 7.47
N ILE A 66 0.61 -0.67 6.90
CA ILE A 66 0.89 -1.89 6.13
C ILE A 66 2.25 -2.46 6.53
N GLU A 67 2.46 -3.73 6.22
CA GLU A 67 3.73 -4.43 6.40
C GLU A 67 4.17 -5.07 5.08
N LYS A 68 5.50 -5.14 4.87
CA LYS A 68 6.09 -5.85 3.73
C LYS A 68 6.48 -7.25 4.18
N ILE A 69 5.94 -8.26 3.51
CA ILE A 69 6.30 -9.66 3.75
C ILE A 69 7.46 -10.10 2.86
N ASP A 70 8.13 -11.18 3.24
CA ASP A 70 9.36 -11.70 2.61
C ASP A 70 9.20 -11.98 1.10
N ASN A 71 7.98 -12.23 0.64
CA ASN A 71 7.68 -12.51 -0.77
C ASN A 71 7.62 -11.26 -1.67
N GLY A 72 8.14 -10.11 -1.21
CA GLY A 72 8.08 -8.84 -1.94
C GLY A 72 6.66 -8.25 -2.08
N LYS A 73 5.72 -8.78 -1.28
CA LYS A 73 4.33 -8.35 -1.26
C LYS A 73 4.04 -7.55 0.01
N TYR A 74 2.88 -6.92 0.04
CA TYR A 74 2.46 -6.04 1.11
C TYR A 74 1.13 -6.52 1.69
N VAL A 75 1.01 -6.49 3.02
CA VAL A 75 -0.21 -6.84 3.74
C VAL A 75 -0.68 -5.62 4.54
N PRO A 76 -1.98 -5.31 4.57
CA PRO A 76 -2.49 -4.32 5.51
C PRO A 76 -2.33 -4.85 6.92
N LEU A 77 -1.93 -4.00 7.85
CA LEU A 77 -2.00 -4.36 9.26
C LEU A 77 -3.49 -4.41 9.64
N GLU A 78 -3.91 -5.51 10.28
CA GLU A 78 -5.32 -5.85 10.50
C GLU A 78 -6.10 -4.75 11.23
N GLN A 79 -5.43 -4.02 12.13
CA GLN A 79 -5.97 -2.87 12.85
C GLN A 79 -6.22 -1.63 11.98
N SER A 80 -5.60 -1.55 10.80
CA SER A 80 -5.76 -0.42 9.89
C SER A 80 -6.88 -0.60 8.87
N CYS A 81 -7.40 -1.82 8.68
CA CYS A 81 -8.52 -2.08 7.78
C CYS A 81 -9.82 -2.34 8.56
N GLN A 82 -10.22 -1.36 9.38
CA GLN A 82 -11.57 -1.27 9.94
C GLN A 82 -12.52 -0.58 8.97
#